data_AF-A0A7G9NZA6-F1
#
_entry.id   AF-A0A7G9NZA6-F1
#
_cell.length_a   1.000
_cell.length_b   1.000
_cell.length_c   1.000
_cell.angle_alpha   90.00
_cell.angle_beta   90.00
_cell.angle_gamma   90.00
#
_symmetry.space_group_name_H-M   'P 1'
#
loop_
_entity.id
_entity.type
_entity.pdbx_description
1 polymer ?
#
loop_
_entity_poly.entity_id
_entity_poly.type
_entity_poly.pdbx_seq_one_letter_code
_entity_poly.pdbx_strand_id
1 'polypeptide(L)'
;MIFERSQSARKKAQDLMWQAMEIIGHDNGRAADLCRQALRIYSNCVDALTMLAELELDHVRDYIEAMRHAVQAGRQDLGSDYFKHERGNFWLLIETRPLMRAMAQLVDGLLQWGTAVCIDEAIEIQEEMLALNPNDNQGMRDTLTGCYLQRKRYNDAETLLKRYENNWMAVPCWARVLLAHTTGYQKRADSLLAIARKQNPQVELYLTNQKRRPRQRPDYYSPGDDTEAIYCADTLWEAWKKHPKAKQWLKSACT
;
A
#
# COMPACT_ATOMS: atom_id res chain seq x y z
N MET A 1 16.74 1.95 34.82
CA MET A 1 16.17 3.29 35.10
C MET A 1 15.75 4.09 33.85
N ILE A 2 16.63 4.46 32.89
CA ILE A 2 16.20 5.20 31.67
C ILE A 2 15.34 4.32 30.75
N PHE A 3 15.74 3.07 30.52
CA PHE A 3 15.01 2.12 29.68
C PHE A 3 13.61 1.79 30.23
N GLU A 4 13.48 1.57 31.54
CA GLU A 4 12.19 1.34 32.22
C GLU A 4 11.29 2.58 32.20
N ARG A 5 11.87 3.78 32.35
CA ARG A 5 11.12 5.05 32.21
C ARG A 5 10.62 5.23 30.78
N SER A 6 11.41 4.87 29.77
CA SER A 6 11.01 4.89 28.36
C SER A 6 9.87 3.92 28.07
N GLN A 7 9.93 2.69 28.61
CA GLN A 7 8.83 1.72 28.46
C GLN A 7 7.54 2.20 29.16
N SER A 8 7.65 2.79 30.34
CA SER A 8 6.50 3.38 31.04
C SER A 8 5.89 4.56 30.28
N ALA A 9 6.73 5.43 29.70
CA ALA A 9 6.28 6.56 28.89
C ALA A 9 5.59 6.09 27.59
N ARG A 10 6.18 5.12 26.89
CA ARG A 10 5.61 4.50 25.68
C ARG A 10 4.22 3.92 25.95
N LYS A 11 4.06 3.16 27.03
CA LYS A 11 2.75 2.59 27.40
C LYS A 11 1.70 3.68 27.64
N LYS A 12 2.04 4.72 28.42
CA LYS A 12 1.12 5.84 28.69
C LYS A 12 0.73 6.60 27.42
N ALA A 13 1.68 6.80 26.50
CA ALA A 13 1.39 7.41 25.21
C ALA A 13 0.44 6.53 24.38
N GLN A 14 0.63 5.21 24.39
CA GLN A 14 -0.28 4.29 23.71
C GLN A 14 -1.70 4.29 24.32
N ASP A 15 -1.82 4.39 25.64
CA ASP A 15 -3.11 4.50 26.34
C ASP A 15 -3.91 5.74 25.91
N LEU A 16 -3.22 6.85 25.61
CA LEU A 16 -3.83 8.04 25.00
C LEU A 16 -4.22 7.78 23.54
N MET A 17 -3.41 7.04 22.79
CA MET A 17 -3.72 6.71 21.41
C MET A 17 -4.94 5.80 21.26
N TRP A 18 -5.15 4.86 22.18
CA TRP A 18 -6.38 4.06 22.20
C TRP A 18 -7.62 4.96 22.34
N GLN A 19 -7.58 5.94 23.25
CA GLN A 19 -8.67 6.92 23.40
C GLN A 19 -8.85 7.78 22.14
N ALA A 20 -7.75 8.19 21.50
CA ALA A 20 -7.83 8.97 20.26
C ALA A 20 -8.47 8.17 19.12
N MET A 21 -8.13 6.89 18.99
CA MET A 21 -8.70 5.97 17.99
C MET A 21 -10.21 5.70 18.21
N GLU A 22 -10.70 5.77 19.44
CA GLU A 22 -12.13 5.60 19.73
C GLU A 22 -12.99 6.81 19.31
N ILE A 23 -12.40 8.00 19.27
CA ILE A 23 -13.13 9.26 19.04
C ILE A 23 -12.84 9.91 17.69
N ILE A 24 -11.80 9.49 16.97
CA ILE A 24 -11.48 10.01 15.64
C ILE A 24 -12.68 9.80 14.68
N GLY A 25 -12.95 10.78 13.83
CA GLY A 25 -14.14 10.86 12.98
C GLY A 25 -15.37 11.45 13.69
N HIS A 26 -15.47 11.32 15.02
CA HIS A 26 -16.53 11.92 15.82
C HIS A 26 -16.11 13.26 16.45
N ASP A 27 -14.89 13.32 17.00
CA ASP A 27 -14.30 14.51 17.62
C ASP A 27 -12.81 14.63 17.26
N ASN A 28 -12.55 15.07 16.03
CA ASN A 28 -11.20 15.22 15.49
C ASN A 28 -10.34 16.21 16.27
N GLY A 29 -10.94 17.26 16.84
CA GLY A 29 -10.22 18.25 17.66
C GLY A 29 -9.65 17.61 18.93
N ARG A 30 -10.49 16.85 19.65
CA ARG A 30 -10.05 16.13 20.84
C ARG A 30 -9.07 14.99 20.51
N ALA A 31 -9.26 14.29 19.39
CA ALA A 31 -8.32 13.27 18.93
C ALA A 31 -6.91 13.86 18.70
N ALA A 32 -6.82 15.03 18.05
CA ALA A 32 -5.55 15.74 17.86
C ALA A 32 -4.92 16.16 19.20
N ASP A 33 -5.72 16.65 20.16
CA ASP A 33 -5.21 17.00 21.49
C ASP A 33 -4.65 15.80 22.27
N LEU A 34 -5.26 14.62 22.12
CA LEU A 34 -4.75 13.37 22.69
C LEU A 34 -3.42 12.96 22.03
N CYS A 35 -3.31 13.08 20.70
CA CYS A 35 -2.07 12.83 19.97
C CYS A 35 -0.94 13.75 20.47
N ARG A 36 -1.19 15.05 20.58
CA ARG A 36 -0.20 16.02 21.11
C ARG A 36 0.18 15.72 22.55
N GLN A 37 -0.76 15.26 23.39
CA GLN A 37 -0.46 14.79 24.74
C GLN A 37 0.44 13.55 24.74
N ALA A 38 0.14 12.56 23.89
CA ALA A 38 0.97 11.37 23.72
C ALA A 38 2.40 11.73 23.31
N LEU A 39 2.56 12.64 22.36
CA LEU A 39 3.88 13.11 21.90
C LEU A 39 4.67 13.88 22.95
N ARG A 40 4.00 14.60 23.87
CA ARG A 40 4.66 15.24 25.02
C ARG A 40 5.21 14.22 26.02
N ILE A 41 4.56 13.07 26.15
CA ILE A 41 4.99 11.98 27.05
C ILE A 41 6.06 11.13 26.36
N TYR A 42 5.85 10.82 25.08
CA TYR A 42 6.71 9.97 24.29
C TYR A 42 6.78 10.47 22.85
N SER A 43 7.86 11.18 22.51
CA SER A 43 8.03 11.83 21.21
C SER A 43 8.05 10.87 20.02
N ASN A 44 8.41 9.61 20.26
CA ASN A 44 8.49 8.57 19.22
C ASN A 44 7.21 7.73 19.12
N CYS A 45 6.08 8.23 19.64
CA CYS A 45 4.78 7.54 19.50
C CYS A 45 4.31 7.59 18.04
N VAL A 46 4.58 6.53 17.29
CA VAL A 46 4.29 6.45 15.84
C VAL A 46 2.81 6.67 15.54
N ASP A 47 1.90 6.02 16.29
CA ASP A 47 0.46 6.19 16.09
C ASP A 47 0.00 7.65 16.28
N ALA A 48 0.62 8.37 17.23
CA ALA A 48 0.33 9.79 17.45
C ALA A 48 0.85 10.67 16.31
N LEU A 49 2.07 10.39 15.83
CA LEU A 49 2.65 11.10 14.69
C LEU A 49 1.80 10.91 13.43
N THR A 50 1.38 9.68 13.14
CA THR A 50 0.60 9.39 11.94
C THR A 50 -0.80 9.99 11.99
N MET A 51 -1.52 9.79 13.11
CA MET A 51 -2.87 10.32 13.27
C MET A 51 -2.90 11.85 13.24
N LEU A 52 -1.92 12.52 13.86
CA LEU A 52 -1.85 13.97 13.83
C LEU A 52 -1.64 14.50 12.41
N ALA A 53 -0.77 13.85 11.63
CA ALA A 53 -0.56 14.20 10.23
C ALA A 53 -1.83 14.00 9.39
N GLU A 54 -2.58 12.92 9.60
CA GLU A 54 -3.87 12.68 8.92
C GLU A 54 -4.93 13.74 9.26
N LEU A 55 -4.93 14.23 10.50
CA LEU A 55 -5.91 15.21 10.98
C LEU A 55 -5.59 16.66 10.55
N GLU A 56 -4.32 16.99 10.35
CA GLU A 56 -3.87 18.39 10.24
C GLU A 56 -3.24 18.75 8.89
N LEU A 57 -2.78 17.78 8.09
CA LEU A 57 -2.02 18.05 6.86
C LEU A 57 -2.86 17.80 5.61
N ASP A 58 -3.33 18.89 4.99
CA ASP A 58 -4.09 18.84 3.74
C ASP A 58 -3.19 18.71 2.50
N HIS A 59 -1.92 19.12 2.61
CA HIS A 59 -0.97 19.07 1.50
C HIS A 59 -0.20 17.76 1.51
N VAL A 60 -0.39 16.94 0.46
CA VAL A 60 0.23 15.62 0.32
C VAL A 60 1.77 15.65 0.48
N ARG A 61 2.44 16.74 0.09
CA ARG A 61 3.89 16.87 0.30
C ARG A 61 4.25 16.94 1.79
N ASP A 62 3.54 17.77 2.54
CA ASP A 62 3.77 17.92 3.98
C ASP A 62 3.41 16.62 4.72
N TYR A 63 2.33 15.96 4.29
CA TYR A 63 1.95 14.63 4.76
C TYR A 63 3.04 13.58 4.54
N ILE A 64 3.65 13.53 3.34
CA ILE A 64 4.76 12.61 3.04
C ILE A 64 5.94 12.85 3.99
N GLU A 65 6.35 14.10 4.23
CA GLU A 65 7.45 14.39 5.14
C GLU A 65 7.13 13.99 6.59
N ALA A 66 5.88 14.23 7.04
CA ALA A 66 5.42 13.79 8.35
C ALA A 66 5.41 12.25 8.47
N MET A 67 4.99 11.53 7.42
CA MET A 67 5.03 10.08 7.38
C MET A 67 6.46 9.53 7.40
N ARG A 68 7.41 10.16 6.68
CA ARG A 68 8.84 9.79 6.77
C ARG A 68 9.36 9.95 8.20
N HIS A 69 8.99 11.03 8.87
CA HIS A 69 9.35 11.23 10.27
C HIS A 69 8.73 10.16 11.18
N ALA A 70 7.46 9.80 10.97
CA ALA A 70 6.80 8.73 11.73
C ALA A 70 7.46 7.36 11.54
N VAL A 71 7.80 7.00 10.29
CA VAL A 71 8.56 5.77 9.97
C VAL A 71 9.92 5.79 10.66
N GLN A 72 10.64 6.91 10.61
CA GLN A 72 11.94 7.05 11.26
C GLN A 72 11.84 6.92 12.79
N ALA A 73 10.83 7.51 13.41
CA ALA A 73 10.57 7.37 14.84
C ALA A 73 10.30 5.90 15.22
N GLY A 74 9.53 5.18 14.41
CA GLY A 74 9.27 3.75 14.61
C GLY A 74 10.52 2.88 14.49
N ARG A 75 11.40 3.19 13.52
CA ARG A 75 12.71 2.51 13.40
C ARG A 75 13.59 2.73 14.63
N GLN A 76 13.64 3.97 15.13
CA GLN A 76 14.41 4.30 16.33
C GLN A 76 13.85 3.66 17.60
N ASP A 77 12.51 3.61 17.73
CA ASP A 77 11.82 2.99 18.86
C ASP A 77 12.05 1.47 18.93
N LEU A 78 12.03 0.78 17.79
CA LEU A 78 12.29 -0.67 17.74
C LEU A 78 13.78 -1.01 17.83
N GLY A 79 14.63 -0.21 17.20
CA GLY A 79 16.08 -0.45 17.14
C GLY A 79 16.48 -1.56 16.16
N SER A 80 17.73 -1.50 15.67
CA SER A 80 18.23 -2.39 14.60
C SER A 80 18.20 -3.88 14.96
N ASP A 81 18.45 -4.21 16.23
CA ASP A 81 18.45 -5.60 16.68
C ASP A 81 17.07 -6.23 16.55
N TYR A 82 16.00 -5.47 16.80
CA TYR A 82 14.64 -5.97 16.66
C TYR A 82 14.34 -6.35 15.20
N PHE A 83 14.77 -5.52 14.24
CA PHE A 83 14.67 -5.84 12.81
C PHE A 83 15.43 -7.11 12.42
N LYS A 84 16.60 -7.33 13.02
CA LYS A 84 17.41 -8.52 12.70
C LYS A 84 16.76 -9.80 13.19
N HIS A 85 16.23 -9.80 14.41
CA HIS A 85 15.68 -11.01 15.05
C HIS A 85 14.25 -11.30 14.58
N GLU A 86 13.44 -10.27 14.32
CA GLU A 86 12.01 -10.42 14.04
C GLU A 86 11.65 -10.29 12.56
N ARG A 87 12.64 -10.19 11.66
CA ARG A 87 12.39 -10.13 10.20
C ARG A 87 11.52 -11.31 9.76
N GLY A 88 10.41 -10.99 9.13
CA GLY A 88 9.42 -11.97 8.68
C GLY A 88 8.21 -12.12 9.62
N ASN A 89 8.30 -11.61 10.85
CA ASN A 89 7.27 -11.76 11.87
C ASN A 89 6.58 -10.44 12.23
N PHE A 90 6.95 -9.31 11.61
CA PHE A 90 6.54 -7.97 12.07
C PHE A 90 5.02 -7.88 12.25
N TRP A 91 4.22 -8.31 11.27
CA TRP A 91 2.77 -8.21 11.40
C TRP A 91 2.16 -9.01 12.56
N LEU A 92 2.81 -10.09 12.97
CA LEU A 92 2.38 -10.94 14.08
C LEU A 92 2.70 -10.29 15.45
N LEU A 93 3.61 -9.33 15.49
CA LEU A 93 4.06 -8.64 16.70
C LEU A 93 3.36 -7.29 16.82
N ILE A 94 2.57 -7.13 17.89
CA ILE A 94 1.76 -5.92 18.13
C ILE A 94 2.65 -4.67 18.17
N GLU A 95 3.84 -4.79 18.73
CA GLU A 95 4.82 -3.74 18.96
C GLU A 95 5.33 -3.10 17.66
N THR A 96 5.35 -3.85 16.55
CA THR A 96 5.85 -3.35 15.25
C THR A 96 4.74 -2.82 14.34
N ARG A 97 3.47 -3.10 14.66
CA ARG A 97 2.33 -2.69 13.82
C ARG A 97 2.23 -1.18 13.61
N PRO A 98 2.52 -0.30 14.59
CA PRO A 98 2.54 1.14 14.34
C PRO A 98 3.50 1.52 13.22
N LEU A 99 4.73 0.98 13.21
CA LEU A 99 5.68 1.20 12.12
C LEU A 99 5.15 0.65 10.79
N MET A 100 4.65 -0.59 10.77
CA MET A 100 4.15 -1.22 9.54
C MET A 100 2.97 -0.46 8.93
N ARG A 101 2.11 0.16 9.76
CA ARG A 101 1.02 1.05 9.30
C ARG A 101 1.58 2.37 8.75
N ALA A 102 2.52 3.01 9.46
CA ALA A 102 3.15 4.24 8.99
C ALA A 102 3.88 4.04 7.65
N MET A 103 4.52 2.89 7.43
CA MET A 103 5.13 2.54 6.15
C MET A 103 4.09 2.43 5.02
N ALA A 104 2.94 1.79 5.28
CA ALA A 104 1.85 1.70 4.31
C ALA A 104 1.28 3.10 3.96
N GLN A 105 1.05 3.93 4.97
CA GLN A 105 0.57 5.31 4.78
C GLN A 105 1.56 6.19 4.01
N LEU A 106 2.86 6.03 4.27
CA LEU A 106 3.90 6.69 3.48
C LEU A 106 3.84 6.26 2.01
N VAL A 107 3.69 4.96 1.75
CA VAL A 107 3.52 4.44 0.39
C VAL A 107 2.30 5.09 -0.27
N ASP A 108 1.14 5.12 0.39
CA ASP A 108 -0.07 5.74 -0.16
C ASP A 108 0.14 7.22 -0.53
N GLY A 109 0.76 8.00 0.37
CA GLY A 109 1.10 9.40 0.10
C GLY A 109 2.05 9.57 -1.08
N LEU A 110 3.11 8.76 -1.15
CA LEU A 110 4.08 8.78 -2.26
C LEU A 110 3.43 8.45 -3.60
N LEU A 111 2.54 7.46 -3.64
CA LEU A 111 1.79 7.08 -4.84
C LEU A 111 0.77 8.13 -5.25
N GLN A 112 0.12 8.80 -4.29
CA GLN A 112 -0.78 9.92 -4.55
C GLN A 112 -0.03 11.12 -5.17
N TRP A 113 1.19 11.40 -4.72
CA TRP A 113 2.03 12.44 -5.30
C TRP A 113 2.58 12.05 -6.69
N GLY A 114 2.90 10.76 -6.88
CA GLY A 114 2.99 10.13 -8.21
C GLY A 114 4.20 10.50 -9.07
N THR A 115 5.18 11.26 -8.55
CA THR A 115 6.43 11.53 -9.28
C THR A 115 7.27 10.27 -9.41
N ALA A 116 8.13 10.21 -10.43
CA ALA A 116 9.02 9.07 -10.63
C ALA A 116 9.82 8.71 -9.36
N VAL A 117 10.44 9.71 -8.72
CA VAL A 117 11.21 9.50 -7.48
C VAL A 117 10.34 8.90 -6.37
N CYS A 118 9.12 9.40 -6.17
CA CYS A 118 8.22 8.87 -5.15
C CYS A 118 7.74 7.44 -5.47
N ILE A 119 7.54 7.10 -6.74
CA ILE A 119 7.22 5.71 -7.12
C ILE A 119 8.40 4.78 -6.80
N ASP A 120 9.64 5.21 -7.06
CA ASP A 120 10.82 4.41 -6.75
C ASP A 120 10.99 4.21 -5.23
N GLU A 121 10.82 5.26 -4.44
CA GLU A 121 10.81 5.19 -2.97
C GLU A 121 9.68 4.28 -2.44
N ALA A 122 8.46 4.40 -3.00
CA ALA A 122 7.34 3.54 -2.63
C ALA A 122 7.63 2.07 -2.93
N ILE A 123 8.36 1.77 -4.02
CA ILE A 123 8.78 0.41 -4.33
C ILE A 123 9.75 -0.12 -3.27
N GLU A 124 10.77 0.66 -2.89
CA GLU A 124 11.75 0.26 -1.86
C GLU A 124 11.07 -0.03 -0.51
N ILE A 125 10.13 0.82 -0.10
CA ILE A 125 9.37 0.64 1.14
C ILE A 125 8.52 -0.63 1.08
N GLN A 126 7.78 -0.86 -0.02
CA GLN A 126 6.96 -2.05 -0.18
C GLN A 126 7.80 -3.34 -0.24
N GLU A 127 8.95 -3.32 -0.90
CA GLU A 127 9.91 -4.44 -0.91
C GLU A 127 10.37 -4.77 0.51
N GLU A 128 10.69 -3.75 1.31
CA GLU A 128 11.03 -3.94 2.73
C GLU A 128 9.85 -4.49 3.52
N MET A 129 8.64 -3.94 3.35
CA MET A 129 7.44 -4.45 4.03
C MET A 129 7.20 -5.93 3.73
N LEU A 130 7.38 -6.38 2.49
CA LEU A 130 7.26 -7.80 2.12
C LEU A 130 8.39 -8.69 2.65
N ALA A 131 9.51 -8.10 3.06
CA ALA A 131 10.58 -8.83 3.73
C ALA A 131 10.36 -8.89 5.25
N LEU A 132 9.76 -7.86 5.84
CA LEU A 132 9.34 -7.83 7.25
C LEU A 132 8.07 -8.67 7.50
N ASN A 133 7.20 -8.78 6.49
CA ASN A 133 5.93 -9.48 6.49
C ASN A 133 5.73 -10.26 5.17
N PRO A 134 6.38 -11.42 4.99
CA PRO A 134 6.34 -12.21 3.76
C PRO A 134 4.98 -12.83 3.45
N ASN A 135 4.14 -13.04 4.45
CA ASN A 135 2.74 -13.45 4.26
C ASN A 135 1.87 -12.31 3.71
N ASP A 136 2.41 -11.10 3.66
CA ASP A 136 1.79 -9.90 3.13
C ASP A 136 0.37 -9.69 3.65
N ASN A 137 0.24 -9.74 4.98
CA ASN A 137 -1.02 -9.50 5.65
C ASN A 137 -1.62 -8.09 5.39
N GLN A 138 -0.81 -7.14 4.91
CA GLN A 138 -1.24 -5.79 4.55
C GLN A 138 -1.59 -5.63 3.06
N GLY A 139 -1.36 -6.66 2.23
CA GLY A 139 -1.73 -6.64 0.81
C GLY A 139 -0.85 -5.78 -0.09
N MET A 140 0.40 -5.47 0.30
CA MET A 140 1.32 -4.63 -0.46
C MET A 140 1.75 -5.25 -1.80
N ARG A 141 1.66 -6.57 -1.96
CA ARG A 141 2.05 -7.27 -3.20
C ARG A 141 1.33 -6.76 -4.44
N ASP A 142 0.07 -6.35 -4.29
CA ASP A 142 -0.78 -5.91 -5.41
C ASP A 142 -0.35 -4.52 -5.91
N THR A 143 -0.22 -3.56 -4.99
CA THR A 143 0.27 -2.22 -5.27
C THR A 143 1.72 -2.23 -5.78
N LEU A 144 2.59 -3.06 -5.19
CA LEU A 144 3.98 -3.22 -5.62
C LEU A 144 4.06 -3.76 -7.05
N THR A 145 3.22 -4.74 -7.40
CA THR A 145 3.12 -5.25 -8.77
C THR A 145 2.74 -4.14 -9.75
N GLY A 146 1.76 -3.30 -9.39
CA GLY A 146 1.38 -2.13 -10.17
C GLY A 146 2.54 -1.15 -10.37
N CYS A 147 3.29 -0.85 -9.30
CA CYS A 147 4.45 0.03 -9.33
C CYS A 147 5.58 -0.51 -10.22
N TYR A 148 5.92 -1.81 -10.10
CA TYR A 148 6.91 -2.43 -10.97
C TYR A 148 6.52 -2.34 -12.44
N LEU A 149 5.28 -2.65 -12.77
CA LEU A 149 4.79 -2.56 -14.15
C LEU A 149 4.85 -1.10 -14.63
N GLN A 150 4.36 -0.13 -13.86
CA GLN A 150 4.44 1.29 -14.18
C GLN A 150 5.88 1.76 -14.46
N ARG A 151 6.85 1.24 -13.70
CA ARG A 151 8.29 1.53 -13.85
C ARG A 151 9.00 0.62 -14.84
N LYS A 152 8.28 -0.27 -15.52
CA LYS A 152 8.81 -1.25 -16.49
C LYS A 152 9.87 -2.19 -15.88
N ARG A 153 9.81 -2.41 -14.56
CA ARG A 153 10.60 -3.40 -13.82
C ARG A 153 9.98 -4.79 -14.00
N TYR A 154 9.95 -5.27 -15.24
CA TYR A 154 9.19 -6.48 -15.63
C TYR A 154 9.68 -7.76 -14.94
N ASN A 155 10.99 -7.92 -14.76
CA ASN A 155 11.56 -9.07 -14.08
C ASN A 155 11.15 -9.11 -12.60
N ASP A 156 11.07 -7.94 -11.95
CA ASP A 156 10.65 -7.84 -10.56
C ASP A 156 9.14 -8.13 -10.42
N ALA A 157 8.33 -7.61 -11.34
CA ALA A 157 6.91 -7.95 -11.42
C ALA A 157 6.69 -9.46 -11.64
N GLU A 158 7.44 -10.09 -12.55
CA GLU A 158 7.34 -11.54 -12.78
C GLU A 158 7.72 -12.35 -11.54
N THR A 159 8.83 -11.96 -10.89
CA THR A 159 9.34 -12.61 -9.67
C THR A 159 8.32 -12.53 -8.54
N LEU A 160 7.73 -11.34 -8.34
CA LEU A 160 6.71 -11.13 -7.31
C LEU A 160 5.42 -11.91 -7.62
N LEU A 161 4.94 -11.89 -8.85
CA LEU A 161 3.75 -12.64 -9.28
C LEU A 161 3.93 -14.16 -9.18
N LYS A 162 5.17 -14.65 -9.31
CA LYS A 162 5.53 -16.06 -9.10
C LYS A 162 5.62 -16.40 -7.62
N ARG A 163 6.17 -15.51 -6.78
CA ARG A 163 6.21 -15.69 -5.32
C ARG A 163 4.80 -15.89 -4.73
N TYR A 164 3.80 -15.21 -5.29
CA TYR A 164 2.39 -15.34 -4.91
C TYR A 164 1.55 -15.99 -6.03
N GLU A 165 2.03 -17.10 -6.60
CA GLU A 165 1.38 -17.74 -7.76
C GLU A 165 -0.06 -18.19 -7.51
N ASN A 166 -0.38 -18.61 -6.30
CA ASN A 166 -1.72 -19.06 -5.90
C ASN A 166 -2.72 -17.89 -5.67
N ASN A 167 -2.29 -16.64 -5.82
CA ASN A 167 -3.19 -15.49 -5.75
C ASN A 167 -4.00 -15.38 -7.05
N TRP A 168 -5.29 -15.75 -6.95
CA TRP A 168 -6.26 -15.79 -8.04
C TRP A 168 -7.12 -14.52 -8.15
N MET A 169 -6.87 -13.51 -7.30
CA MET A 169 -7.60 -12.24 -7.31
C MET A 169 -7.44 -11.46 -8.63
N ALA A 170 -8.27 -10.45 -8.84
CA ALA A 170 -8.25 -9.68 -10.09
C ALA A 170 -6.89 -9.01 -10.37
N VAL A 171 -6.25 -8.38 -9.39
CA VAL A 171 -4.97 -7.66 -9.59
C VAL A 171 -3.89 -8.55 -10.24
N PRO A 172 -3.49 -9.69 -9.66
CA PRO A 172 -2.42 -10.51 -10.25
C PRO A 172 -2.82 -11.11 -11.59
N CYS A 173 -4.11 -11.44 -11.81
CA CYS A 173 -4.59 -11.91 -13.11
C CYS A 173 -4.41 -10.84 -14.21
N TRP A 174 -4.86 -9.61 -13.95
CA TRP A 174 -4.75 -8.51 -14.90
C TRP A 174 -3.33 -7.95 -15.04
N ALA A 175 -2.50 -8.03 -13.99
CA ALA A 175 -1.09 -7.71 -14.05
C ALA A 175 -0.32 -8.68 -14.95
N ARG A 176 -0.62 -9.99 -14.88
CA ARG A 176 -0.02 -11.01 -15.75
C ARG A 176 -0.34 -10.78 -17.22
N VAL A 177 -1.54 -10.30 -17.56
CA VAL A 177 -1.91 -9.90 -18.93
C VAL A 177 -1.00 -8.79 -19.43
N LEU A 178 -0.86 -7.70 -18.66
CA LEU A 178 -0.02 -6.57 -19.03
C LEU A 178 1.45 -7.00 -19.17
N LEU A 179 1.96 -7.79 -18.22
CA LEU A 179 3.31 -8.31 -18.25
C LEU A 179 3.58 -9.17 -19.49
N ALA A 180 2.70 -10.13 -19.80
CA ALA A 180 2.87 -11.02 -20.95
C ALA A 180 2.82 -10.26 -22.29
N HIS A 181 1.91 -9.28 -22.41
CA HIS A 181 1.83 -8.44 -23.61
C HIS A 181 3.10 -7.59 -23.78
N THR A 182 3.60 -6.99 -22.69
CA THR A 182 4.75 -6.07 -22.73
C THR A 182 6.09 -6.77 -22.95
N THR A 183 6.19 -8.04 -22.59
CA THR A 183 7.39 -8.89 -22.78
C THR A 183 7.37 -9.68 -24.10
N GLY A 184 6.37 -9.46 -24.97
CA GLY A 184 6.34 -9.99 -26.34
C GLY A 184 5.72 -11.40 -26.49
N TYR A 185 5.10 -11.94 -25.44
CA TYR A 185 4.46 -13.25 -25.49
C TYR A 185 2.98 -13.16 -25.90
N GLN A 186 2.69 -12.78 -27.15
CA GLN A 186 1.31 -12.50 -27.61
C GLN A 186 0.32 -13.64 -27.31
N LYS A 187 0.64 -14.89 -27.70
CA LYS A 187 -0.22 -16.05 -27.43
C LYS A 187 -0.48 -16.28 -25.93
N ARG A 188 0.53 -15.98 -25.09
CA ARG A 188 0.43 -16.07 -23.63
C ARG A 188 -0.47 -14.96 -23.10
N ALA A 189 -0.35 -13.74 -23.64
CA ALA A 189 -1.20 -12.60 -23.28
C ALA A 189 -2.67 -12.88 -23.62
N ASP A 190 -2.97 -13.44 -24.79
CA ASP A 190 -4.34 -13.81 -25.18
C ASP A 190 -4.93 -14.87 -24.23
N SER A 191 -4.14 -15.89 -23.89
CA SER A 191 -4.55 -16.95 -22.95
C SER A 191 -4.79 -16.40 -21.54
N LEU A 192 -3.90 -15.54 -21.06
CA LEU A 192 -4.04 -14.89 -19.75
C LEU A 192 -5.21 -13.91 -19.71
N LEU A 193 -5.52 -13.24 -20.83
CA LEU A 193 -6.67 -12.36 -20.92
C LEU A 193 -7.98 -13.13 -20.76
N ALA A 194 -8.10 -14.31 -21.37
CA ALA A 194 -9.25 -15.18 -21.17
C ALA A 194 -9.42 -15.59 -19.69
N ILE A 195 -8.31 -15.89 -18.99
CA ILE A 195 -8.32 -16.19 -17.55
C ILE A 195 -8.75 -14.96 -16.73
N ALA A 196 -8.16 -13.79 -17.01
CA ALA A 196 -8.47 -12.55 -16.30
C ALA A 196 -9.94 -12.11 -16.47
N ARG A 197 -10.50 -12.28 -17.68
CA ARG A 197 -11.93 -12.05 -17.97
C ARG A 197 -12.84 -13.02 -17.23
N LYS A 198 -12.46 -14.30 -17.13
CA LYS A 198 -13.22 -15.28 -16.35
C LYS A 198 -13.21 -14.94 -14.86
N GLN A 199 -12.09 -14.43 -14.35
CA GLN A 199 -11.96 -14.04 -12.95
C GLN A 199 -12.80 -12.80 -12.62
N ASN A 200 -12.61 -11.71 -13.37
CA ASN A 200 -13.41 -10.51 -13.20
C ASN A 200 -13.47 -9.73 -14.54
N PRO A 201 -14.58 -9.84 -15.29
CA PRO A 201 -14.72 -9.21 -16.60
C PRO A 201 -14.90 -7.69 -16.50
N GLN A 202 -15.33 -7.17 -15.35
CA GLN A 202 -15.61 -5.74 -15.18
C GLN A 202 -14.34 -4.88 -15.20
N VAL A 203 -13.18 -5.45 -14.82
CA VAL A 203 -11.89 -4.74 -14.82
C VAL A 203 -11.56 -4.19 -16.21
N GLU A 204 -11.85 -4.96 -17.26
CA GLU A 204 -11.59 -4.55 -18.64
C GLU A 204 -12.29 -3.25 -18.99
N LEU A 205 -13.54 -3.10 -18.55
CA LEU A 205 -14.36 -1.93 -18.84
C LEU A 205 -13.71 -0.67 -18.26
N TYR A 206 -13.12 -0.77 -17.07
CA TYR A 206 -12.37 0.34 -16.47
C TYR A 206 -11.05 0.58 -17.20
N LEU A 207 -10.23 -0.46 -17.45
CA LEU A 207 -8.93 -0.32 -18.10
C LEU A 207 -9.01 0.23 -19.53
N THR A 208 -10.10 -0.08 -20.25
CA THR A 208 -10.37 0.40 -21.61
C THR A 208 -11.14 1.72 -21.67
N ASN A 209 -11.49 2.31 -20.51
CA ASN A 209 -12.28 3.54 -20.36
C ASN A 209 -13.75 3.42 -20.83
N GLN A 210 -14.32 2.22 -20.91
CA GLN A 210 -15.76 2.02 -21.15
C GLN A 210 -16.59 2.35 -19.90
N LYS A 211 -16.01 2.12 -18.71
CA LYS A 211 -16.50 2.64 -17.43
C LYS A 211 -15.55 3.69 -16.88
N ARG A 212 -16.11 4.72 -16.26
CA ARG A 212 -15.34 5.73 -15.51
C ARG A 212 -14.98 5.17 -14.14
N ARG A 213 -13.70 5.22 -13.77
CA ARG A 213 -13.29 4.88 -12.40
C ARG A 213 -13.92 5.86 -11.40
N PRO A 214 -14.43 5.39 -10.25
CA PRO A 214 -14.94 6.29 -9.22
C PRO A 214 -13.81 7.16 -8.66
N ARG A 215 -14.18 8.31 -8.09
CA ARG A 215 -13.22 9.23 -7.44
C ARG A 215 -12.73 8.70 -6.10
N GLN A 216 -13.57 7.93 -5.42
CA GLN A 216 -13.27 7.28 -4.14
C GLN A 216 -13.32 5.78 -4.35
N ARG A 217 -12.36 5.06 -3.75
CA ARG A 217 -12.40 3.60 -3.72
C ARG A 217 -13.53 3.14 -2.77
N PRO A 218 -14.16 1.98 -3.04
CA PRO A 218 -14.99 1.31 -2.05
C PRO A 218 -14.17 0.96 -0.80
N ASP A 219 -14.81 1.03 0.37
CA ASP A 219 -14.19 0.66 1.66
C ASP A 219 -13.84 -0.84 1.70
N TYR A 220 -14.63 -1.66 0.99
CA TYR A 220 -14.47 -3.10 0.91
C TYR A 220 -14.66 -3.56 -0.53
N TYR A 221 -14.05 -4.70 -0.86
CA TYR A 221 -14.27 -5.38 -2.12
C TYR A 221 -14.50 -6.87 -1.90
N SER A 222 -15.20 -7.48 -2.85
CA SER A 222 -15.49 -8.91 -2.86
C SER A 222 -14.95 -9.53 -4.16
N PRO A 223 -14.31 -10.72 -4.11
CA PRO A 223 -13.81 -11.38 -5.31
C PRO A 223 -14.91 -11.56 -6.38
N GLY A 224 -14.64 -11.15 -7.62
CA GLY A 224 -15.54 -11.23 -8.76
C GLY A 224 -16.50 -10.03 -8.93
N ASP A 225 -16.69 -9.21 -7.90
CA ASP A 225 -17.63 -8.08 -7.93
C ASP A 225 -17.04 -6.85 -8.64
N ASP A 226 -17.91 -5.88 -8.97
CA ASP A 226 -17.50 -4.59 -9.53
C ASP A 226 -16.61 -3.79 -8.55
N THR A 227 -16.73 -4.03 -7.24
CA THR A 227 -15.87 -3.42 -6.21
C THR A 227 -14.41 -3.90 -6.31
N GLU A 228 -14.19 -5.21 -6.55
CA GLU A 228 -12.85 -5.73 -6.83
C GLU A 228 -12.33 -5.21 -8.17
N ALA A 229 -13.22 -5.04 -9.15
CA ALA A 229 -12.84 -4.49 -10.44
C ALA A 229 -12.34 -3.05 -10.33
N ILE A 230 -13.00 -2.23 -9.51
CA ILE A 230 -12.56 -0.86 -9.19
C ILE A 230 -11.19 -0.88 -8.50
N TYR A 231 -11.00 -1.74 -7.49
CA TYR A 231 -9.73 -1.88 -6.78
C TYR A 231 -8.58 -2.28 -7.72
N CYS A 232 -8.83 -3.27 -8.58
CA CYS A 232 -7.86 -3.74 -9.56
C CYS A 232 -7.53 -2.67 -10.59
N ALA A 233 -8.55 -2.02 -11.13
CA ALA A 233 -8.37 -0.94 -12.10
C ALA A 233 -7.61 0.23 -11.49
N ASP A 234 -7.87 0.59 -10.22
CA ASP A 234 -7.15 1.67 -9.57
C ASP A 234 -5.67 1.33 -9.35
N THR A 235 -5.40 0.11 -8.86
CA THR A 235 -4.06 -0.42 -8.61
C THR A 235 -3.20 -0.49 -9.87
N LEU A 236 -3.75 -0.89 -11.01
CA LEU A 236 -3.00 -1.09 -12.25
C LEU A 236 -3.08 0.08 -13.23
N TRP A 237 -3.84 1.14 -12.93
CA TRP A 237 -4.16 2.18 -13.90
C TRP A 237 -2.95 2.89 -14.50
N GLU A 238 -2.06 3.39 -13.64
CA GLU A 238 -0.87 4.11 -14.10
C GLU A 238 0.06 3.16 -14.86
N ALA A 239 0.12 1.88 -14.49
CA ALA A 239 0.82 0.86 -15.26
C ALA A 239 0.24 0.74 -16.68
N TRP A 240 -1.07 0.51 -16.84
CA TRP A 240 -1.70 0.42 -18.16
C TRP A 240 -1.56 1.71 -18.98
N LYS A 241 -1.63 2.88 -18.34
CA LYS A 241 -1.42 4.19 -18.98
C LYS A 241 0.00 4.37 -19.52
N LYS A 242 1.01 3.81 -18.84
CA LYS A 242 2.41 3.78 -19.33
C LYS A 242 2.64 2.77 -20.46
N HIS A 243 1.64 1.96 -20.82
CA HIS A 243 1.70 0.97 -21.90
C HIS A 243 0.58 1.18 -22.94
N PRO A 244 0.61 2.28 -23.70
CA PRO A 244 -0.46 2.61 -24.65
C PRO A 244 -0.71 1.53 -25.71
N LYS A 245 0.33 0.82 -26.15
CA LYS A 245 0.20 -0.31 -27.09
C LYS A 245 -0.61 -1.47 -26.51
N ALA A 246 -0.35 -1.84 -25.26
CA ALA A 246 -1.11 -2.88 -24.56
C ALA A 246 -2.56 -2.44 -24.35
N LYS A 247 -2.78 -1.17 -23.96
CA LYS A 247 -4.13 -0.63 -23.80
C LYS A 247 -4.90 -0.57 -25.13
N GLN A 248 -4.23 -0.27 -26.25
CA GLN A 248 -4.84 -0.30 -27.58
C GLN A 248 -5.19 -1.72 -28.01
N TRP A 249 -4.26 -2.67 -27.81
CA TRP A 249 -4.53 -4.10 -28.06
C TRP A 249 -5.74 -4.59 -27.26
N LEU A 250 -5.81 -4.28 -25.96
CA LEU A 250 -6.93 -4.69 -25.11
C LEU A 250 -8.28 -4.17 -25.66
N LYS A 251 -8.33 -2.92 -26.14
CA LYS A 251 -9.52 -2.34 -26.78
C LYS A 251 -9.92 -3.07 -28.06
N SER A 252 -8.95 -3.48 -28.88
CA SER A 252 -9.22 -4.23 -30.10
C SER A 252 -9.63 -5.69 -29.83
N ALA A 253 -9.28 -6.23 -28.67
CA ALA A 253 -9.71 -7.56 -28.23
C ALA A 253 -11.11 -7.56 -27.57
N CYS A 254 -11.76 -6.39 -27.41
CA CYS A 254 -13.12 -6.24 -26.86
C CYS A 254 -14.23 -6.53 -27.88
N THR A 255 -13.91 -6.71 -29.16
CA THR A 255 -14.86 -7.10 -30.23
C THR A 255 -15.03 -8.60 -30.28
#